data_AF-A0A136P4H2-F1
#
_entry.id   AF-A0A136P4H2-F1
#
_cell.length_a   1.000
_cell.length_b   1.000
_cell.length_c   1.000
_cell.angle_alpha   90.00
_cell.angle_beta   90.00
_cell.angle_gamma   90.00
#
_symmetry.space_group_name_H-M   'P 1'
#
loop_
_entity.id
_entity.type
_entity.pdbx_description
1 polymer ?
#
loop_
_entity_poly.entity_id
_entity_poly.type
_entity_poly.pdbx_seq_one_letter_code
_entity_poly.pdbx_strand_id
1 'polypeptide(L)'
;MRNFFETSSLRRTRLTFTILFSAVFILCTINAEFVLFRFAISNDQCAWREIPGTDTAFVITDIVPGGVSDVAGLKNGDILFGINGINITSNRNDTTRTYPMLLVNSLPKGSYAEYSIIRNGEFLKLKVRMEKVFSIFYAVNYLFGLCFLITGFIVVLSKPRGKTQRIYAYFTLFVMLICGLMQLNIQNYITTFEKVLYTILFIAGRVLGPVIILNFFSTFRFTAKPKAALFYCGAFSQPAP
;
A
#
# COMPACT_ATOMS: atom_id res chain seq x y z
N MET A 1 5.35 -5.97 -43.06
CA MET A 1 5.04 -6.80 -41.87
C MET A 1 3.66 -6.41 -41.36
N ARG A 2 2.66 -7.30 -41.45
CA ARG A 2 1.34 -7.05 -40.83
C ARG A 2 1.55 -6.94 -39.31
N ASN A 3 1.09 -5.85 -38.72
CA ASN A 3 1.14 -5.68 -37.26
C ASN A 3 0.40 -6.86 -36.61
N PHE A 4 1.09 -7.62 -35.76
CA PHE A 4 0.53 -8.74 -34.98
C PHE A 4 -0.80 -8.37 -34.28
N PHE A 5 -0.99 -7.09 -33.99
CA PHE A 5 -2.20 -6.55 -33.36
C PHE A 5 -3.45 -6.52 -34.26
N GLU A 6 -3.31 -6.51 -35.58
CA GLU A 6 -4.44 -6.46 -36.54
C GLU A 6 -5.06 -7.84 -36.82
N THR A 7 -4.33 -8.93 -36.54
CA THR A 7 -4.80 -10.29 -36.81
C THR A 7 -5.61 -10.90 -35.65
N SER A 8 -5.64 -10.23 -34.49
CA SER A 8 -6.40 -10.69 -33.31
C SER A 8 -7.91 -10.50 -33.47
N SER A 9 -8.69 -11.56 -33.20
CA SER A 9 -10.15 -11.45 -33.23
C SER A 9 -10.66 -10.61 -32.04
N LEU A 10 -11.70 -9.80 -32.28
CA LEU A 10 -12.29 -8.90 -31.27
C LEU A 10 -12.61 -9.63 -29.95
N ARG A 11 -13.21 -10.81 -30.07
CA ARG A 11 -13.59 -11.66 -28.95
C ARG A 11 -12.37 -12.11 -28.14
N ARG A 12 -11.28 -12.51 -28.81
CA ARG A 12 -10.03 -12.90 -28.14
C ARG A 12 -9.43 -11.71 -27.38
N THR A 13 -9.33 -10.53 -28.01
CA THR A 13 -8.79 -9.34 -27.32
C THR A 13 -9.59 -8.97 -26.09
N ARG A 14 -10.93 -8.93 -26.19
CA ARG A 14 -11.80 -8.63 -25.04
C ARG A 14 -11.61 -9.65 -23.92
N LEU A 15 -11.56 -10.94 -24.26
CA LEU A 15 -11.35 -12.01 -23.30
C LEU A 15 -9.99 -11.87 -22.60
N THR A 16 -8.91 -11.65 -23.35
CA THR A 16 -7.56 -11.46 -22.79
C THR A 16 -7.51 -10.32 -21.79
N PHE A 17 -8.06 -9.15 -22.14
CA PHE A 17 -8.10 -8.02 -21.20
C PHE A 17 -9.01 -8.27 -20.01
N THR A 18 -10.14 -8.97 -20.20
CA THR A 18 -11.02 -9.32 -19.08
C THR A 18 -10.32 -10.23 -18.08
N ILE A 19 -9.62 -11.26 -18.55
CA ILE A 19 -8.82 -12.15 -17.69
C ILE A 19 -7.72 -11.36 -16.98
N LEU A 20 -6.98 -10.53 -17.72
CA LEU A 20 -5.86 -9.76 -17.17
C LEU A 20 -6.30 -8.76 -16.09
N PHE A 21 -7.35 -7.98 -16.36
CA PHE A 21 -7.90 -7.01 -15.39
C PHE A 21 -8.48 -7.71 -14.17
N SER A 22 -9.19 -8.83 -14.36
CA SER A 22 -9.74 -9.61 -13.24
C SER A 22 -8.63 -10.20 -12.36
N ALA A 23 -7.57 -10.75 -12.97
CA ALA A 23 -6.43 -11.30 -12.24
C ALA A 23 -5.73 -10.21 -11.41
N VAL A 24 -5.45 -9.05 -12.02
CA VAL A 24 -4.82 -7.91 -11.30
C VAL A 24 -5.73 -7.39 -10.19
N PHE A 25 -7.04 -7.26 -10.45
CA PHE A 25 -8.00 -6.84 -9.43
C PHE A 25 -8.00 -7.80 -8.23
N ILE A 26 -8.13 -9.11 -8.48
CA ILE A 26 -8.17 -10.13 -7.42
C ILE A 26 -6.88 -10.10 -6.61
N LEU A 27 -5.72 -10.13 -7.26
CA LEU A 27 -4.41 -10.14 -6.58
C LEU A 27 -4.20 -8.88 -5.73
N CYS A 28 -4.50 -7.70 -6.27
CA CYS A 28 -4.35 -6.47 -5.51
C CYS A 28 -5.37 -6.37 -4.36
N THR A 29 -6.57 -6.93 -4.53
CA THR A 29 -7.60 -6.95 -3.48
C THR A 29 -7.23 -7.88 -2.34
N ILE A 30 -6.67 -9.05 -2.63
CA ILE A 30 -6.11 -9.96 -1.62
C ILE A 30 -4.98 -9.24 -0.86
N ASN A 31 -4.05 -8.59 -1.57
CA ASN A 31 -2.99 -7.82 -0.91
C ASN A 31 -3.56 -6.69 -0.03
N ALA A 32 -4.60 -5.99 -0.51
CA ALA A 32 -5.26 -4.94 0.26
C ALA A 32 -5.94 -5.48 1.53
N GLU A 33 -6.59 -6.64 1.46
CA GLU A 33 -7.17 -7.29 2.63
C GLU A 33 -6.08 -7.62 3.67
N PHE A 34 -4.94 -8.12 3.21
CA PHE A 34 -3.80 -8.46 4.05
C PHE A 34 -3.22 -7.22 4.74
N VAL A 35 -3.00 -6.13 3.99
CA VAL A 35 -2.42 -4.90 4.54
C VAL A 35 -3.39 -4.17 5.47
N LEU A 36 -4.68 -4.09 5.11
CA LEU A 36 -5.65 -3.28 5.85
C LEU A 36 -6.29 -4.00 7.04
N PHE A 37 -6.40 -5.33 7.00
CA PHE A 37 -7.16 -6.07 7.99
C PHE A 37 -6.37 -7.22 8.64
N ARG A 38 -5.88 -8.20 7.87
CA ARG A 38 -5.31 -9.42 8.46
C ARG A 38 -3.98 -9.19 9.17
N PHE A 39 -3.09 -8.46 8.51
CA PHE A 39 -1.75 -8.15 9.01
C PHE A 39 -1.60 -6.65 9.25
N ALA A 40 -2.71 -5.98 9.57
CA ALA A 40 -2.66 -4.61 10.03
C ALA A 40 -1.68 -4.49 11.20
N ILE A 41 -0.92 -3.39 11.20
CA ILE A 41 0.07 -3.13 12.24
C ILE A 41 -0.67 -2.89 13.55
N SER A 42 -0.18 -3.52 14.61
CA SER A 42 -0.68 -3.34 15.96
C SER A 42 -0.27 -1.98 16.52
N ASN A 43 -1.13 -1.41 17.35
CA ASN A 43 -0.89 -0.15 18.04
C ASN A 43 -1.36 -0.28 19.48
N ASP A 44 -0.46 -0.03 20.40
CA ASP A 44 -0.66 -0.02 21.84
C ASP A 44 -0.79 1.42 22.38
N GLN A 45 -0.80 2.43 21.50
CA GLN A 45 -0.99 3.85 21.83
C GLN A 45 0.04 4.39 22.84
N CYS A 46 1.28 3.91 22.73
CA CYS A 46 2.45 4.51 23.36
C CYS A 46 3.65 4.44 22.39
N ALA A 47 4.75 5.09 22.75
CA ALA A 47 6.00 5.03 22.01
C ALA A 47 7.05 4.25 22.80
N TRP A 48 7.71 3.31 22.12
CA TRP A 48 8.86 2.57 22.66
C TRP A 48 10.14 3.23 22.17
N ARG A 49 10.91 3.83 23.06
CA ARG A 49 12.19 4.45 22.70
C ARG A 49 13.34 3.61 23.23
N GLU A 50 14.35 3.40 22.40
CA GLU A 50 15.57 2.73 22.83
C GLU A 50 16.26 3.58 23.89
N ILE A 51 16.78 2.94 24.94
CA ILE A 51 17.54 3.62 25.98
C ILE A 51 19.01 3.61 25.54
N PRO A 52 19.65 4.78 25.35
CA PRO A 52 21.05 4.85 24.92
C PRO A 52 21.99 4.12 25.89
N GLY A 53 22.89 3.29 25.37
CA GLY A 53 23.87 2.56 26.18
C GLY A 53 23.33 1.28 26.83
N THR A 54 22.06 0.94 26.63
CA THR A 54 21.51 -0.38 26.94
C THR A 54 20.98 -1.01 25.67
N ASP A 55 21.58 -2.11 25.24
CA ASP A 55 21.30 -2.69 23.92
C ASP A 55 19.91 -3.34 23.80
N THR A 56 19.08 -3.31 24.84
CA THR A 56 18.09 -4.38 25.04
C THR A 56 16.78 -3.98 25.68
N ALA A 57 16.63 -2.73 26.14
CA ALA A 57 15.45 -2.26 26.85
C ALA A 57 14.85 -1.02 26.17
N PHE A 58 13.51 -0.95 26.17
CA PHE A 58 12.78 0.22 25.67
C PHE A 58 12.16 0.97 26.82
N VAL A 59 12.29 2.29 26.83
CA VAL A 59 11.50 3.16 27.71
C VAL A 59 10.17 3.47 27.04
N ILE A 60 9.09 3.32 27.81
CA ILE A 60 7.74 3.67 27.41
C ILE A 60 7.57 5.18 27.57
N THR A 61 7.14 5.83 26.50
CA THR A 61 6.95 7.28 26.41
C THR A 61 5.68 7.59 25.63
N ASP A 62 5.27 8.86 25.64
CA ASP A 62 4.16 9.37 24.83
C ASP A 62 2.86 8.55 24.92
N ILE A 63 2.53 8.07 26.13
CA ILE A 63 1.26 7.37 26.37
C ILE A 63 0.09 8.31 26.05
N VAL A 64 -0.81 7.85 25.19
CA VAL A 64 -2.04 8.58 24.84
C VAL A 64 -3.01 8.53 26.04
N PRO A 65 -3.42 9.68 26.60
CA PRO A 65 -4.38 9.72 27.71
C PRO A 65 -5.70 9.03 27.33
N GLY A 66 -6.20 8.14 28.20
CA GLY A 66 -7.40 7.33 27.94
C GLY A 66 -7.23 6.25 26.84
N GLY A 67 -6.02 6.08 26.30
CA GLY A 67 -5.69 5.02 25.35
C GLY A 67 -5.47 3.66 26.01
N VAL A 68 -5.26 2.61 25.20
CA VAL A 68 -5.14 1.23 25.68
C VAL A 68 -3.97 1.01 26.64
N SER A 69 -2.84 1.69 26.42
CA SER A 69 -1.71 1.66 27.37
C SER A 69 -2.02 2.37 28.69
N ASP A 70 -2.68 3.53 28.65
CA ASP A 70 -3.05 4.27 29.87
C ASP A 70 -4.08 3.49 30.70
N VAL A 71 -5.09 2.93 30.04
CA VAL A 71 -6.11 2.06 30.67
C VAL A 71 -5.48 0.79 31.25
N ALA A 72 -4.44 0.24 30.60
CA ALA A 72 -3.68 -0.89 31.13
C ALA A 72 -2.79 -0.51 32.33
N GLY A 73 -2.68 0.78 32.68
CA GLY A 73 -1.92 1.28 33.81
C GLY A 73 -0.44 1.50 33.52
N LEU A 74 -0.03 1.53 32.25
CA LEU A 74 1.33 1.93 31.87
C LEU A 74 1.56 3.41 32.18
N LYS A 75 2.80 3.76 32.48
CA LYS A 75 3.24 5.12 32.77
C LYS A 75 4.51 5.46 32.00
N ASN A 76 4.64 6.73 31.64
CA ASN A 76 5.86 7.22 31.01
C ASN A 76 7.05 6.99 31.95
N GLY A 77 8.14 6.45 31.43
CA GLY A 77 9.31 6.05 32.21
C GLY A 77 9.34 4.58 32.61
N ASP A 78 8.27 3.81 32.39
CA ASP A 78 8.30 2.36 32.52
C ASP A 78 9.32 1.76 31.54
N ILE A 79 10.11 0.79 32.00
CA ILE A 79 11.07 0.09 31.14
C ILE A 79 10.41 -1.22 30.68
N LEU A 80 10.16 -1.34 29.37
CA LEU A 80 9.67 -2.57 28.76
C LEU A 80 10.82 -3.59 28.68
N PHE A 81 10.62 -4.73 29.33
CA PHE A 81 11.60 -5.81 29.45
C PHE A 81 11.16 -7.09 28.72
N GLY A 82 9.86 -7.29 28.50
CA GLY A 82 9.36 -8.46 27.78
C GLY A 82 7.91 -8.35 27.36
N ILE A 83 7.51 -9.20 26.40
CA ILE A 83 6.16 -9.28 25.86
C ILE A 83 5.74 -10.75 25.82
N ASN A 84 4.59 -11.09 26.42
CA ASN A 84 4.05 -12.45 26.50
C ASN A 84 5.06 -13.48 27.04
N GLY A 85 5.83 -13.09 28.06
CA GLY A 85 6.87 -13.94 28.66
C GLY A 85 8.14 -14.08 27.82
N ILE A 86 8.18 -13.52 26.61
CA ILE A 86 9.38 -13.47 25.78
C ILE A 86 10.19 -12.24 26.20
N ASN A 87 11.41 -12.50 26.65
CA ASN A 87 12.33 -11.44 27.01
C ASN A 87 12.85 -10.76 25.74
N ILE A 88 12.60 -9.46 25.59
CA ILE A 88 13.07 -8.70 24.42
C ILE A 88 14.55 -8.33 24.56
N THR A 89 15.11 -8.47 25.77
CA THR A 89 16.53 -8.18 26.04
C THR A 89 17.48 -9.31 25.67
N SER A 90 17.01 -10.56 25.60
CA SER A 90 17.88 -11.72 25.39
C SER A 90 18.26 -11.96 23.94
N ASN A 91 17.54 -11.35 22.98
CA ASN A 91 17.82 -11.57 21.55
C ASN A 91 18.86 -10.55 21.05
N ARG A 92 20.12 -10.74 21.46
CA ARG A 92 21.27 -9.86 21.21
C ARG A 92 21.54 -9.52 19.73
N ASN A 93 20.93 -10.25 18.79
CA ASN A 93 21.16 -10.10 17.36
C ASN A 93 20.08 -9.29 16.63
N ASP A 94 18.95 -8.99 17.28
CA ASP A 94 17.85 -8.17 16.72
C ASP A 94 17.33 -7.20 17.78
N THR A 95 18.23 -6.29 18.18
CA THR A 95 17.97 -5.18 19.11
C THR A 95 17.17 -4.04 18.47
N THR A 96 16.77 -4.21 17.21
CA THR A 96 15.95 -3.23 16.48
C THR A 96 14.50 -3.34 16.94
N ARG A 97 13.74 -2.23 16.92
CA ARG A 97 12.28 -2.19 17.13
C ARG A 97 11.47 -3.27 16.38
N THR A 98 12.05 -3.89 15.35
CA THR A 98 11.46 -4.95 14.53
C THR A 98 10.99 -6.17 15.33
N TYR A 99 11.82 -6.72 16.22
CA TYR A 99 11.48 -7.98 16.90
C TYR A 99 10.31 -7.84 17.89
N PRO A 100 10.30 -6.85 18.81
CA PRO A 100 9.17 -6.64 19.72
C PRO A 100 7.87 -6.30 18.97
N MET A 101 7.97 -5.54 17.87
CA MET A 101 6.83 -5.18 17.03
C MET A 101 6.25 -6.41 16.30
N LEU A 102 7.09 -7.39 15.91
CA LEU A 102 6.62 -8.65 15.33
C LEU A 102 5.76 -9.45 16.33
N LEU A 103 6.16 -9.50 17.60
CA LEU A 103 5.40 -10.19 18.66
C LEU A 103 3.99 -9.60 18.80
N VAL A 104 3.91 -8.28 18.87
CA VAL A 104 2.64 -7.56 19.02
C VAL A 104 1.81 -7.59 17.73
N ASN A 105 2.43 -7.57 16.55
CA ASN A 105 1.72 -7.68 15.27
C ASN A 105 1.07 -9.05 15.06
N SER A 106 1.64 -10.12 15.62
CA SER A 106 1.10 -11.48 15.52
C SER A 106 -0.22 -11.67 16.27
N LEU A 107 -0.54 -10.76 17.19
CA LEU A 107 -1.74 -10.86 18.02
C LEU A 107 -2.99 -10.39 17.27
N PRO A 108 -4.14 -11.08 17.44
CA PRO A 108 -5.41 -10.65 16.87
C PRO A 108 -5.89 -9.30 17.41
N LYS A 109 -6.70 -8.58 16.63
CA LYS A 109 -7.34 -7.33 17.09
C LYS A 109 -8.15 -7.58 18.37
N GLY A 110 -7.98 -6.71 19.36
CA GLY A 110 -8.72 -6.76 20.62
C GLY A 110 -8.23 -7.82 21.60
N SER A 111 -7.23 -8.62 21.25
CA SER A 111 -6.54 -9.50 22.20
C SER A 111 -5.64 -8.69 23.14
N TYR A 112 -5.04 -9.36 24.11
CA TYR A 112 -4.16 -8.74 25.09
C TYR A 112 -2.72 -9.23 24.92
N ALA A 113 -1.77 -8.31 25.03
CA ALA A 113 -0.36 -8.60 25.22
C ALA A 113 0.01 -8.38 26.69
N GLU A 114 0.70 -9.33 27.31
CA GLU A 114 1.26 -9.17 28.66
C GLU A 114 2.63 -8.50 28.56
N TYR A 115 2.73 -7.26 29.02
CA TYR A 115 4.00 -6.53 29.09
C TYR A 115 4.63 -6.76 30.45
N SER A 116 5.85 -7.26 30.44
CA SER A 116 6.73 -7.30 31.60
C SER A 116 7.52 -6.00 31.63
N ILE A 117 7.24 -5.16 32.62
CA ILE A 117 7.89 -3.85 32.78
C ILE A 117 8.66 -3.77 34.10
N ILE A 118 9.57 -2.81 34.18
CA ILE A 118 10.21 -2.39 35.43
C ILE A 118 9.77 -0.95 35.73
N ARG A 119 9.25 -0.73 36.94
CA ARG A 119 8.86 0.58 37.47
C ARG A 119 9.46 0.76 38.86
N ASN A 120 10.26 1.79 39.06
CA ASN A 120 10.95 2.06 40.33
C ASN A 120 11.75 0.86 40.87
N GLY A 121 12.29 0.01 39.98
CA GLY A 121 13.03 -1.20 40.34
C GLY A 121 12.18 -2.45 40.59
N GLU A 122 10.86 -2.34 40.58
CA GLU A 122 9.95 -3.49 40.73
C GLU A 122 9.49 -4.02 39.38
N PHE A 123 9.42 -5.36 39.27
CA PHE A 123 8.89 -6.04 38.10
C PHE A 123 7.36 -6.10 38.17
N LEU A 124 6.69 -5.59 37.14
CA LEU A 124 5.24 -5.60 37.01
C LEU A 124 4.84 -6.27 35.70
N LYS A 125 3.66 -6.89 35.71
CA LYS A 125 3.03 -7.46 34.52
C LYS A 125 1.71 -6.77 34.26
N LEU A 126 1.57 -6.17 33.08
CA LEU A 126 0.37 -5.44 32.68
C LEU A 126 -0.19 -6.02 31.40
N LYS A 127 -1.51 -6.17 31.31
CA LYS A 127 -2.20 -6.64 30.11
C LYS A 127 -2.66 -5.46 29.28
N VAL A 128 -2.00 -5.24 28.15
CA VAL A 128 -2.33 -4.16 27.21
C VAL A 128 -3.19 -4.72 26.10
N ARG A 129 -4.31 -4.06 25.80
CA ARG A 129 -5.19 -4.44 24.69
C ARG A 129 -4.60 -4.00 23.37
N MET A 130 -4.53 -4.89 22.38
CA MET A 130 -3.94 -4.63 21.08
C MET A 130 -4.98 -4.08 20.10
N GLU A 131 -4.77 -2.84 19.63
CA GLU A 131 -5.54 -2.26 18.53
C GLU A 131 -4.83 -2.49 17.20
N LYS A 132 -5.59 -2.47 16.10
CA LYS A 132 -5.06 -2.62 14.73
C LYS A 132 -5.27 -1.32 13.96
N VAL A 133 -4.19 -0.79 13.38
CA VAL A 133 -4.24 0.48 12.65
C VAL A 133 -4.74 0.23 11.24
N PHE A 134 -5.83 0.90 10.90
CA PHE A 134 -6.30 0.97 9.52
C PHE A 134 -5.47 2.00 8.75
N SER A 135 -4.71 1.55 7.74
CA SER A 135 -3.87 2.44 6.93
C SER A 135 -4.71 3.22 5.92
N ILE A 136 -5.15 4.43 6.30
CA ILE A 136 -5.88 5.36 5.41
C ILE A 136 -5.06 5.65 4.15
N PHE A 137 -3.75 5.87 4.31
CA PHE A 137 -2.85 6.15 3.19
C PHE A 137 -2.85 5.01 2.16
N TYR A 138 -2.78 3.75 2.62
CA TYR A 138 -2.85 2.60 1.72
C TYR A 138 -4.24 2.49 1.08
N ALA A 139 -5.32 2.65 1.85
CA ALA A 139 -6.69 2.56 1.35
C ALA A 139 -6.96 3.58 0.23
N VAL A 140 -6.52 4.83 0.41
CA VAL A 140 -6.66 5.88 -0.61
C VAL A 140 -5.88 5.53 -1.88
N ASN A 141 -4.64 5.05 -1.77
CA ASN A 141 -3.84 4.63 -2.92
C ASN A 141 -4.49 3.46 -3.66
N TYR A 142 -4.97 2.44 -2.93
CA TYR A 142 -5.67 1.30 -3.53
C TYR A 142 -6.92 1.76 -4.29
N LEU A 143 -7.75 2.62 -3.70
CA LEU A 143 -8.95 3.16 -4.35
C LEU A 143 -8.60 4.00 -5.59
N PHE A 144 -7.54 4.80 -5.51
CA PHE A 144 -7.04 5.56 -6.65
C PHE A 144 -6.64 4.64 -7.81
N GLY A 145 -5.86 3.58 -7.53
CA GLY A 145 -5.52 2.56 -8.52
C GLY A 145 -6.75 1.87 -9.11
N LEU A 146 -7.75 1.57 -8.27
CA LEU A 146 -9.00 0.93 -8.69
C LEU A 146 -9.81 1.81 -9.66
N CYS A 147 -9.86 3.12 -9.44
CA CYS A 147 -10.48 4.05 -10.38
C CYS A 147 -9.81 3.98 -11.76
N PHE A 148 -8.49 3.93 -11.83
CA PHE A 148 -7.77 3.75 -13.09
C PHE A 148 -8.05 2.39 -13.73
N LEU A 149 -8.06 1.31 -12.94
CA LEU A 149 -8.36 -0.02 -13.45
C LEU A 149 -9.75 -0.07 -14.10
N ILE A 150 -10.76 0.53 -13.48
CA ILE A 150 -12.13 0.57 -14.02
C ILE A 150 -12.18 1.38 -15.34
N THR A 151 -11.56 2.56 -15.38
CA THR A 151 -11.59 3.40 -16.60
C THR A 151 -10.85 2.72 -17.76
N GLY A 152 -9.70 2.10 -17.50
CA GLY A 152 -8.96 1.34 -18.50
C GLY A 152 -9.74 0.16 -19.05
N PHE A 153 -10.46 -0.56 -18.19
CA PHE A 153 -11.29 -1.69 -18.57
C PHE A 153 -12.42 -1.26 -19.52
N ILE A 154 -13.14 -0.19 -19.16
CA ILE A 154 -14.22 0.35 -20.00
C ILE A 154 -13.69 0.80 -21.37
N VAL A 155 -12.56 1.51 -21.39
CA VAL A 155 -11.96 2.05 -22.62
C VAL A 155 -11.54 0.92 -23.57
N VAL A 156 -10.90 -0.13 -23.07
CA VAL A 156 -10.42 -1.22 -23.93
C VAL A 156 -11.55 -2.11 -24.45
N LEU A 157 -12.60 -2.33 -23.66
CA LEU A 157 -13.78 -3.09 -24.12
C LEU A 157 -14.59 -2.32 -25.17
N SER A 158 -14.63 -0.99 -25.05
CA SER A 158 -15.32 -0.10 -25.98
C SER A 158 -14.68 -0.11 -27.37
N LYS A 159 -13.34 -0.03 -27.46
CA LYS A 159 -12.60 -0.03 -28.74
C LYS A 159 -11.37 -0.96 -28.68
N PRO A 160 -11.57 -2.29 -28.68
CA PRO A 160 -10.49 -3.27 -28.44
C PRO A 160 -9.46 -3.37 -29.56
N ARG A 161 -9.72 -2.84 -30.76
CA ARG A 161 -8.73 -2.79 -31.87
C ARG A 161 -7.88 -1.53 -31.87
N GLY A 162 -8.28 -0.50 -31.13
CA GLY A 162 -7.58 0.78 -31.16
C GLY A 162 -6.24 0.69 -30.44
N LYS A 163 -5.16 1.09 -31.12
CA LYS A 163 -3.79 1.06 -30.58
C LYS A 163 -3.69 1.89 -29.30
N THR A 164 -4.22 3.10 -29.32
CA THR A 164 -4.22 4.03 -28.16
C THR A 164 -4.98 3.45 -26.97
N GLN A 165 -6.12 2.81 -27.21
CA GLN A 165 -6.96 2.21 -26.16
C GLN A 165 -6.27 1.02 -25.49
N ARG A 166 -5.53 0.21 -26.25
CA ARG A 166 -4.72 -0.87 -25.68
C ARG A 166 -3.57 -0.33 -24.83
N ILE A 167 -2.86 0.69 -25.32
CA ILE A 167 -1.77 1.33 -24.55
C ILE A 167 -2.32 1.94 -23.25
N TYR A 168 -3.48 2.61 -23.31
CA TYR A 168 -4.16 3.11 -22.12
C TYR A 168 -4.54 1.98 -21.15
N ALA A 169 -5.05 0.86 -21.65
CA ALA A 169 -5.38 -0.30 -20.82
C ALA A 169 -4.16 -0.80 -20.03
N TYR A 170 -3.02 -0.98 -20.70
CA TYR A 170 -1.77 -1.35 -20.03
C TYR A 170 -1.34 -0.29 -19.01
N PHE A 171 -1.40 1.00 -19.37
CA PHE A 171 -1.11 2.08 -18.44
C PHE A 171 -1.93 1.96 -17.14
N THR A 172 -3.24 1.81 -17.24
CA THR A 172 -4.11 1.70 -16.06
C THR A 172 -3.88 0.43 -15.24
N LEU A 173 -3.57 -0.70 -15.90
CA LEU A 173 -3.17 -1.94 -15.21
C LEU A 173 -1.91 -1.75 -14.38
N PHE A 174 -0.91 -1.06 -14.93
CA PHE A 174 0.33 -0.81 -14.22
C PHE A 174 0.17 0.22 -13.10
N VAL A 175 -0.69 1.23 -13.26
CA VAL A 175 -1.08 2.12 -12.15
C VAL A 175 -1.72 1.31 -11.02
N MET A 176 -2.64 0.39 -11.33
CA MET A 176 -3.22 -0.49 -10.33
C MET A 176 -2.17 -1.35 -9.62
N LEU A 177 -1.21 -1.92 -10.36
CA LEU A 177 -0.12 -2.70 -9.74
C LEU A 177 0.75 -1.84 -8.82
N ILE A 178 1.11 -0.62 -9.22
CA ILE A 178 1.94 0.28 -8.41
C ILE A 178 1.23 0.67 -7.11
N CYS A 179 -0.05 1.04 -7.20
CA CYS A 179 -0.86 1.50 -6.07
C CYS A 179 -1.33 0.34 -5.18
N GLY A 180 -1.87 -0.72 -5.79
CA GLY A 180 -2.43 -1.88 -5.09
C GLY A 180 -1.38 -2.81 -4.48
N LEU A 181 -0.13 -2.73 -4.94
CA LEU A 181 1.03 -3.42 -4.34
C LEU A 181 2.00 -2.43 -3.68
N MET A 182 1.57 -1.21 -3.35
CA MET A 182 2.45 -0.18 -2.76
C MET A 182 3.15 -0.65 -1.49
N GLN A 183 2.47 -1.47 -0.71
CA GLN A 183 2.98 -2.17 0.45
C GLN A 183 2.68 -3.66 0.28
N LEU A 184 3.71 -4.49 0.49
CA LEU A 184 3.56 -5.93 0.54
C LEU A 184 3.65 -6.36 2.01
N ASN A 185 2.57 -6.93 2.55
CA ASN A 185 2.61 -7.55 3.86
C ASN A 185 2.50 -9.06 3.73
N ILE A 186 3.58 -9.66 3.23
CA ILE A 186 3.67 -11.08 2.86
C ILE A 186 4.53 -11.82 3.90
N GLN A 187 4.14 -11.70 5.17
CA GLN A 187 4.76 -12.46 6.26
C GLN A 187 4.53 -13.98 6.10
N ASN A 188 4.98 -14.78 7.07
CA ASN A 188 5.08 -16.24 7.03
C ASN A 188 3.77 -17.04 6.81
N TYR A 189 2.66 -16.38 6.49
CA TYR A 189 1.33 -16.95 6.34
C TYR A 189 0.96 -17.32 4.89
N ILE A 190 1.82 -16.99 3.92
CA ILE A 190 1.60 -17.16 2.48
C ILE A 190 2.62 -18.17 1.93
N THR A 191 2.24 -19.00 0.95
CA THR A 191 3.11 -20.01 0.36
C THR A 191 4.31 -19.37 -0.36
N THR A 192 5.45 -20.06 -0.43
CA THR A 192 6.66 -19.55 -1.11
C THR A 192 6.38 -19.10 -2.54
N PHE A 193 5.54 -19.85 -3.26
CA PHE A 193 5.15 -19.52 -4.63
C PHE A 193 4.40 -18.17 -4.72
N GLU A 194 3.42 -17.94 -3.85
CA GLU A 194 2.69 -16.68 -3.81
C GLU A 194 3.60 -15.50 -3.47
N LYS A 195 4.56 -15.68 -2.55
CA LYS A 195 5.55 -14.63 -2.23
C LYS A 195 6.35 -14.24 -3.48
N VAL A 196 6.83 -15.23 -4.22
CA VAL A 196 7.57 -15.01 -5.48
C VAL A 196 6.68 -14.31 -6.51
N LEU A 197 5.43 -14.74 -6.67
CA LEU A 197 4.48 -14.12 -7.59
C LEU A 197 4.25 -12.63 -7.29
N TYR A 198 3.92 -12.29 -6.05
CA TYR A 198 3.71 -10.89 -5.65
C TYR A 198 5.00 -10.06 -5.77
N THR A 199 6.16 -10.65 -5.47
CA THR A 199 7.46 -9.99 -5.64
C THR A 199 7.73 -9.67 -7.11
N ILE A 200 7.49 -10.62 -8.01
CA ILE A 200 7.62 -10.41 -9.46
C ILE A 200 6.67 -9.31 -9.92
N LEU A 201 5.41 -9.33 -9.50
CA LEU A 201 4.43 -8.33 -9.90
C LEU A 201 4.76 -6.93 -9.35
N PHE A 202 5.26 -6.86 -8.13
CA PHE A 202 5.74 -5.62 -7.53
C PHE A 202 6.90 -5.03 -8.32
N ILE A 203 7.93 -5.84 -8.62
CA ILE A 203 9.08 -5.41 -9.41
C ILE A 203 8.64 -5.01 -10.82
N ALA A 204 7.83 -5.83 -11.48
CA ALA A 204 7.31 -5.53 -12.82
C ALA A 204 6.53 -4.21 -12.83
N GLY A 205 5.68 -3.97 -11.83
CA GLY A 205 4.96 -2.72 -11.64
C GLY A 205 5.89 -1.50 -11.59
N ARG A 206 6.99 -1.60 -10.83
CA ARG A 206 7.94 -0.49 -10.62
C ARG A 206 8.94 -0.29 -11.76
N VAL A 207 9.29 -1.35 -12.49
CA VAL A 207 10.24 -1.28 -13.61
C VAL A 207 9.53 -0.95 -14.92
N LEU A 208 8.47 -1.69 -15.26
CA LEU A 208 7.76 -1.52 -16.53
C LEU A 208 6.71 -0.41 -16.47
N GLY A 209 6.16 -0.12 -15.29
CA GLY A 209 5.14 0.92 -15.12
C GLY A 209 5.58 2.29 -15.63
N PRO A 210 6.73 2.85 -15.20
CA PRO A 210 7.23 4.12 -15.72
C PRO A 210 7.41 4.13 -17.24
N VAL A 211 7.93 3.03 -17.82
CA VAL A 211 8.11 2.90 -19.27
C VAL A 211 6.77 2.94 -20.01
N ILE A 212 5.75 2.24 -19.50
CA ILE A 212 4.41 2.20 -20.11
C ILE A 212 3.70 3.55 -19.96
N ILE A 213 3.85 4.20 -18.81
CA ILE A 213 3.33 5.55 -18.55
C ILE A 213 3.91 6.54 -19.58
N LEU A 214 5.24 6.55 -19.76
CA LEU A 214 5.90 7.40 -20.74
C LEU A 214 5.46 7.09 -22.17
N ASN A 215 5.32 5.82 -22.52
CA ASN A 215 4.84 5.39 -23.83
C ASN A 215 3.40 5.88 -24.11
N PHE A 216 2.51 5.80 -23.11
CA PHE A 216 1.15 6.31 -23.22
C PHE A 216 1.13 7.81 -23.51
N PHE A 217 1.82 8.61 -22.69
CA PHE A 217 1.86 10.07 -22.87
C PHE A 217 2.58 10.50 -24.16
N SER A 218 3.57 9.74 -24.63
CA SER A 218 4.24 10.00 -25.91
C SER A 218 3.36 9.70 -27.13
N THR A 219 2.44 8.73 -27.00
CA THR A 219 1.47 8.40 -28.05
C THR A 219 0.36 9.47 -28.12
N PHE A 220 0.01 10.05 -26.97
CA PHE A 220 -0.99 11.12 -26.88
C PHE A 220 -0.35 12.48 -27.18
N ARG A 221 -0.05 12.74 -28.47
CA ARG A 221 0.28 14.11 -28.87
C ARG A 221 -0.98 14.96 -28.70
N PHE A 222 -0.95 15.90 -27.75
CA PHE A 222 -1.91 16.99 -27.70
C PHE A 222 -1.79 17.78 -29.01
N THR A 223 -2.52 17.37 -30.03
CA THR A 223 -2.82 18.26 -31.15
C THR A 223 -3.83 19.26 -30.61
N ALA A 224 -3.32 20.28 -29.91
CA ALA A 224 -4.07 21.51 -29.74
C ALA A 224 -4.41 21.97 -31.16
N LYS A 225 -5.63 21.70 -31.62
CA LYS A 225 -6.10 22.28 -32.87
C LYS A 225 -6.04 23.80 -32.66
N PRO A 226 -5.24 24.56 -33.41
CA PRO A 226 -5.17 26.00 -33.28
C PRO A 226 -6.42 26.59 -33.95
N LYS A 227 -7.61 26.30 -33.42
CA LYS A 227 -8.88 26.84 -33.93
C LYS A 227 -9.60 27.75 -32.94
N ALA A 228 -9.06 27.93 -31.73
CA ALA A 228 -9.63 28.85 -30.73
C ALA A 228 -8.76 30.08 -30.43
N ALA A 229 -7.51 30.13 -30.88
CA ALA A 229 -6.63 31.29 -30.63
C ALA A 229 -6.83 32.46 -31.60
N LEU A 230 -7.51 32.26 -32.73
CA LEU A 230 -7.71 33.31 -33.74
C LEU A 230 -9.07 34.03 -33.66
N PHE A 231 -9.97 33.62 -32.76
CA PHE A 231 -11.31 34.22 -32.66
C PHE A 231 -11.40 35.44 -31.72
N TYR A 232 -10.33 35.75 -30.96
CA TYR A 232 -10.32 36.88 -30.02
C TYR A 232 -9.49 38.10 -30.48
N CYS A 233 -8.74 38.02 -31.58
CA CYS A 233 -8.01 39.19 -32.14
C CYS A 233 -8.79 39.99 -33.20
N GLY A 234 -10.02 39.59 -33.54
CA GLY A 234 -10.83 40.26 -34.58
C GLY A 234 -11.96 41.16 -34.08
N ALA A 235 -12.15 41.31 -32.76
CA ALA A 235 -13.32 41.99 -32.18
C ALA A 235 -13.08 43.45 -31.76
N PHE A 236 -11.96 44.06 -32.14
CA PHE A 236 -11.66 45.48 -31.90
C PHE A 236 -11.42 46.25 -33.21
N SER A 237 -12.40 46.19 -34.12
CA SER A 237 -12.61 47.25 -35.11
C SER A 237 -14.03 47.75 -34.98
N GLN A 238 -14.24 48.68 -34.05
CA GLN A 238 -15.46 49.50 -34.04
C GLN A 238 -15.45 50.41 -35.28
N PRO A 239 -16.57 50.58 -36.00
CA PRO A 239 -16.66 51.61 -37.02
C PRO A 239 -17.12 52.95 -36.40
N ALA A 240 -16.36 54.01 -36.74
CA ALA A 240 -16.77 55.41 -36.89
C ALA A 240 -17.18 56.17 -35.60
N PRO A 241 -17.30 57.52 -35.60
CA PRO A 241 -17.76 58.41 -36.69
C PRO A 241 -16.67 58.92 -37.64
#